data_AF-A0A947FC05-F1
#
_entry.id   AF-A0A947FC05-F1
#
_cell.length_a   1.000
_cell.length_b   1.000
_cell.length_c   1.000
_cell.angle_alpha   90.00
_cell.angle_beta   90.00
_cell.angle_gamma   90.00
#
_symmetry.space_group_name_H-M   'P 1'
#
loop_
_entity.id
_entity.type
_entity.pdbx_description
1 polymer ?
#
loop_
_entity_poly.entity_id
_entity_poly.type
_entity_poly.pdbx_seq_one_letter_code
_entity_poly.pdbx_strand_id
1 'polypeptide(L)' 'MIRGVHKMFYSSQVDELRVFIRDKLQFSYTDLGDGWLIFNLPEADMGCHPAKVEDDKISPGTHNISFYCDDINKTAKE' A
#
# COMPACT_ATOMS: atom_id res chain seq x y z
N MET A 1 17.03 0.55 -18.01
CA MET A 1 15.97 -0.47 -17.78
C MET A 1 15.53 -0.34 -16.33
N ILE A 2 14.23 -0.25 -16.05
CA ILE A 2 13.69 -0.03 -14.70
C ILE A 2 13.66 -1.38 -13.95
N ARG A 3 14.11 -1.40 -12.69
CA ARG A 3 14.26 -2.64 -11.88
C ARG A 3 13.18 -2.86 -10.82
N GLY A 4 12.35 -1.85 -10.58
CA GLY A 4 11.32 -1.86 -9.54
C GLY A 4 10.80 -0.46 -9.26
N VAL A 5 9.87 -0.35 -8.30
CA VAL A 5 9.28 0.90 -7.83
C VAL A 5 9.45 1.02 -6.32
N HIS A 6 9.81 2.22 -5.86
CA HIS A 6 9.73 2.58 -4.44
C HIS A 6 8.54 3.50 -4.23
N LYS A 7 7.54 3.04 -3.46
CA LYS A 7 6.32 3.79 -3.14
C LYS A 7 6.36 4.26 -1.69
N MET A 8 5.83 5.44 -1.43
CA MET A 8 5.66 5.98 -0.08
C MET A 8 4.20 6.22 0.24
N PHE A 9 3.83 5.94 1.49
CA PHE A 9 2.60 6.43 2.10
C PHE A 9 2.94 7.51 3.10
N TYR A 10 2.19 8.60 3.06
CA TYR A 10 2.20 9.63 4.07
C TYR A 10 0.94 9.47 4.92
N SER A 11 1.12 9.26 6.22
CA SER A 11 0.03 9.02 7.17
C SER A 11 0.26 9.87 8.42
N SER A 12 -0.81 10.43 8.98
CA SER A 12 -0.79 11.06 10.31
C SER A 12 -0.66 10.03 11.45
N GLN A 13 -0.86 8.75 11.13
CA GLN A 13 -0.82 7.59 12.03
C GLN A 13 0.14 6.56 11.42
N VAL A 14 1.44 6.90 11.36
CA VAL A 14 2.43 6.13 10.61
C VAL A 14 2.79 4.81 11.31
N ASP A 15 2.82 4.79 12.63
CA ASP A 15 3.17 3.58 13.39
C ASP A 15 2.04 2.56 13.34
N GLU A 16 0.79 3.01 13.45
CA GLU A 16 -0.39 2.17 13.27
C GLU A 16 -0.46 1.59 11.86
N LEU A 17 -0.14 2.40 10.84
CA LEU A 17 -0.09 1.91 9.46
C LEU A 17 1.00 0.86 9.27
N ARG A 18 2.19 1.05 9.84
CA ARG A 18 3.27 0.05 9.80
C ARG A 18 2.85 -1.25 10.48
N VAL A 19 2.26 -1.16 11.68
CA VAL A 19 1.75 -2.33 12.42
C VAL A 19 0.68 -3.05 11.62
N PHE A 20 -0.26 -2.33 11.00
CA PHE A 20 -1.29 -2.93 10.15
C PHE A 20 -0.69 -3.70 8.98
N ILE A 21 0.23 -3.09 8.22
CA ILE A 21 0.85 -3.75 7.08
C ILE A 21 1.68 -4.97 7.53
N ARG A 22 2.38 -4.86 8.66
CA ARG A 22 3.17 -5.96 9.22
C ARG A 22 2.30 -7.12 9.71
N ASP A 23 1.29 -6.84 10.52
CA ASP A 23 0.59 -7.89 11.28
C ASP A 23 -0.66 -8.40 10.56
N LYS A 24 -1.33 -7.53 9.77
CA LYS A 24 -2.56 -7.87 9.06
C LYS A 24 -2.30 -8.23 7.60
N LEU A 25 -1.49 -7.45 6.91
CA LEU A 25 -1.13 -7.78 5.52
C LEU A 25 0.05 -8.76 5.43
N GLN A 26 0.79 -8.94 6.53
CA GLN A 26 1.86 -9.93 6.65
C GLN A 26 2.93 -9.84 5.55
N PHE A 27 3.15 -8.63 5.02
CA PHE A 27 4.19 -8.42 4.03
C PHE A 27 5.56 -8.59 4.66
N SER A 28 6.46 -9.24 3.93
CA SER A 28 7.87 -9.32 4.32
C SER A 28 8.47 -7.92 4.39
N TYR A 29 9.37 -7.66 5.34
CA TYR A 29 9.94 -6.32 5.51
C TYR A 29 11.40 -6.37 5.96
N THR A 30 12.08 -5.23 5.80
CA THR A 30 13.37 -4.94 6.43
C THR A 30 13.17 -3.80 7.43
N ASP A 31 13.58 -4.02 8.68
CA ASP A 31 13.61 -2.98 9.71
C ASP A 31 14.97 -2.27 9.66
N LEU A 32 14.93 -0.95 9.48
CA LEU A 32 16.13 -0.10 9.46
C LEU A 32 16.49 0.48 10.83
N GLY A 33 15.78 0.08 11.89
CA GLY A 33 15.90 0.61 13.24
C GLY A 33 14.72 1.51 13.60
N ASP A 34 14.46 1.66 14.90
CA ASP A 34 13.44 2.54 15.48
C ASP A 34 12.02 2.33 14.91
N GLY A 35 11.71 1.12 14.45
CA GLY A 35 10.41 0.78 13.85
C GLY A 35 10.24 1.28 12.41
N TRP A 36 11.32 1.66 11.73
CA TRP A 36 11.28 2.06 10.32
C TRP A 36 11.25 0.85 9.39
N LEU A 37 10.04 0.40 9.06
CA LEU A 37 9.83 -0.79 8.24
C LEU A 37 9.74 -0.46 6.73
N ILE A 38 10.54 -1.16 5.92
CA ILE A 38 10.45 -1.18 4.45
C ILE A 38 9.82 -2.49 4.02
N PHE A 39 8.62 -2.45 3.44
CA PHE A 39 7.87 -3.64 3.04
C PHE A 39 8.19 -4.07 1.61
N ASN A 40 8.35 -5.38 1.42
CA ASN A 40 8.53 -6.05 0.14
C ASN A 40 7.17 -6.53 -0.36
N LEU A 41 6.70 -5.97 -1.47
CA LEU A 41 5.46 -6.39 -2.10
C LEU A 41 5.76 -7.57 -3.05
N PRO A 42 5.10 -8.73 -2.90
CA PRO A 42 5.38 -9.92 -3.71
C PRO A 42 4.86 -9.79 -5.15
N GLU A 43 3.67 -9.22 -5.34
CA GLU A 43 3.06 -8.93 -6.64
C GLU A 43 2.47 -7.51 -6.59
N ALA A 44 2.87 -6.63 -7.52
CA ALA A 44 2.46 -5.23 -7.50
C ALA A 44 2.24 -4.70 -8.92
N ASP A 45 1.07 -4.08 -9.12
CA ASP A 45 0.71 -3.38 -10.35
C ASP A 45 0.65 -1.86 -10.11
N MET A 46 0.95 -1.10 -11.16
CA MET A 46 0.86 0.37 -11.16
C MET A 46 -0.15 0.85 -12.19
N GLY A 47 -1.24 1.45 -11.70
CA GLY A 47 -2.23 2.13 -12.54
C GLY A 47 -1.96 3.64 -12.64
N CYS A 48 -2.16 4.20 -13.82
CA CYS A 48 -2.17 5.65 -14.06
C CYS A 48 -3.60 6.11 -14.34
N HIS A 49 -4.25 6.70 -13.35
CA HIS A 49 -5.63 7.20 -13.49
C HIS A 49 -5.64 8.70 -13.85
N PRO A 50 -6.53 9.16 -14.74
CA PRO A 50 -6.75 10.58 -14.95
C PRO A 50 -7.21 11.26 -13.66
N ALA A 51 -6.63 12.41 -13.31
CA ALA A 51 -7.20 13.28 -12.31
C ALA A 51 -8.39 14.03 -12.93
N LYS A 52 -9.61 13.55 -12.74
CA LYS A 52 -10.82 14.31 -13.11
C LYS A 52 -11.12 15.36 -12.05
N VAL A 53 -11.48 16.57 -12.48
CA VAL A 53 -11.85 17.71 -11.61
C VAL A 53 -13.34 17.68 -11.27
N GLU A 54 -14.15 16.94 -12.04
CA GLU A 54 -15.60 16.91 -11.93
C GLU A 54 -16.08 15.45 -11.91
N ASP A 55 -16.90 15.13 -10.91
CA ASP A 55 -17.61 13.87 -10.61
C ASP A 55 -16.91 12.73 -9.85
N ASP A 56 -15.59 12.68 -9.75
CA ASP A 56 -14.92 11.70 -8.88
C ASP A 56 -14.03 12.42 -7.84
N LYS A 57 -14.31 12.18 -6.56
CA LYS A 57 -13.74 12.89 -5.38
C LYS A 57 -12.25 12.62 -5.13
N ILE A 58 -11.43 12.45 -6.16
CA ILE A 58 -10.00 12.11 -6.02
C ILE A 58 -9.17 13.30 -6.47
N SER A 59 -8.61 14.03 -5.51
CA SER A 59 -7.70 15.14 -5.78
C SER A 59 -6.34 14.64 -6.31
N PRO A 60 -5.68 15.36 -7.22
CA PRO A 60 -4.29 15.09 -7.59
C PRO A 60 -3.40 14.94 -6.35
N GLY A 61 -2.49 13.96 -6.37
CA GLY A 61 -1.64 13.63 -5.21
C GLY A 61 -2.28 12.69 -4.18
N THR A 62 -3.55 12.30 -4.35
CA THR A 62 -4.17 11.24 -3.53
C THR A 62 -3.54 9.89 -3.89
N HIS A 63 -3.06 9.17 -2.88
CA HIS A 63 -2.58 7.80 -3.05
C HIS A 63 -3.75 6.82 -2.98
N ASN A 64 -3.96 6.06 -4.05
CA ASN A 64 -4.86 4.90 -4.01
C ASN A 64 -4.03 3.60 -3.89
N ILE A 65 -4.59 2.65 -3.17
CA ILE A 65 -4.07 1.28 -3.10
C ILE A 65 -5.24 0.32 -3.11
N SER A 66 -5.09 -0.74 -3.88
CA SER A 66 -5.98 -1.88 -3.93
C SER A 66 -5.15 -3.14 -3.79
N PHE A 67 -5.67 -4.11 -3.04
CA PHE A 67 -5.16 -5.47 -3.01
C PHE A 67 -6.15 -6.36 -3.74
N TYR A 68 -5.66 -7.40 -4.40
CA TYR A 68 -6.49 -8.45 -4.97
C TYR A 68 -6.17 -9.77 -4.26
N CYS A 69 -7.12 -10.68 -4.31
CA CYS A 69 -7.00 -12.02 -3.76
C CYS A 69 -7.95 -12.94 -4.54
N ASP A 70 -7.73 -14.25 -4.42
CA ASP A 70 -8.57 -15.24 -5.09
C ASP A 70 -10.00 -15.29 -4.51
N ASP A 71 -10.16 -15.08 -3.19
CA ASP A 71 -11.45 -15.07 -2.49
C ASP A 71 -11.47 -14.08 -1.31
N ILE A 72 -12.20 -12.97 -1.50
CA ILE A 72 -12.31 -11.90 -0.50
C ILE A 72 -12.99 -12.33 0.80
N ASN A 73 -13.96 -13.26 0.75
CA ASN A 73 -14.68 -13.69 1.94
C ASN A 73 -13.84 -14.61 2.82
N LYS A 74 -12.96 -15.40 2.19
CA LYS A 74 -11.99 -16.22 2.91
C LYS A 74 -10.91 -15.34 3.53
N THR A 75 -10.27 -14.47 2.75
CA THR A 75 -9.21 -13.57 3.23
C THR A 75 -9.67 -12.66 4.35
N ALA A 76 -10.91 -12.15 4.32
CA ALA A 76 -11.43 -11.28 5.38
C ALA A 76 -11.64 -11.97 6.75
N LYS A 77 -11.57 -13.30 6.82
CA LYS A 77 -11.75 -14.09 8.06
C LYS A 77 -10.43 -14.54 8.69
N GLU A 78 -9.31 -14.36 7.99
CA GLU A 78 -7.95 -14.69 8.44
C GLU A 78 -7.40 -13.56 9.35
#